data_AF-A0A1J4WTS0-F1
#
_entry.id   AF-A0A1J4WTS0-F1
#
_cell.length_a   1.000
_cell.length_b   1.000
_cell.length_c   1.000
_cell.angle_alpha   90.00
_cell.angle_beta   90.00
_cell.angle_gamma   90.00
#
_symmetry.space_group_name_H-M   'P 1'
#
loop_
_entity.id
_entity.type
_entity.pdbx_description
1 polymer ?
#
loop_
_entity_poly.entity_id
_entity_poly.type
_entity_poly.pdbx_seq_one_letter_code
_entity_poly.pdbx_strand_id
1 'polypeptide(L)'
;MKNIFASKPMIALEIALIAFFSFHVAKQFLERKRVEQEVARMEQEIEKLENKNDDLGALLEYAKTDTFIEREAREKLNLVKEGESLVLIPEVDADASLSSADKDQDNPRS
;
A
#
# COMPACT_ATOMS: atom_id res chain seq x y z
N MET A 1 -17.52 27.25 69.93
CA MET A 1 -16.74 26.43 68.97
C MET A 1 -17.06 26.87 67.55
N LYS A 2 -16.51 28.00 67.11
CA LYS A 2 -16.69 28.52 65.76
C LYS A 2 -15.36 29.13 65.34
N ASN A 3 -14.88 28.73 64.16
CA ASN A 3 -13.86 29.41 63.34
C ASN A 3 -12.40 28.89 63.38
N ILE A 4 -12.15 27.63 63.71
CA ILE A 4 -10.84 27.01 63.37
C ILE A 4 -10.83 26.52 61.91
N PHE A 5 -11.99 26.10 61.39
CA PHE A 5 -12.18 25.57 60.04
C PHE A 5 -12.35 26.62 58.92
N ALA A 6 -12.33 27.92 59.24
CA ALA A 6 -12.56 28.99 58.25
C ALA A 6 -11.49 30.09 58.30
N SER A 7 -10.28 29.76 58.76
CA SER A 7 -9.16 30.69 58.67
C SER A 7 -8.53 30.60 57.27
N LYS A 8 -8.20 31.75 56.66
CA LYS A 8 -7.54 31.85 55.35
C LYS A 8 -6.38 30.84 55.13
N PRO A 9 -5.49 30.57 56.12
CA PRO A 9 -4.43 29.57 55.94
C PRO A 9 -4.94 28.12 55.93
N MET A 10 -6.02 27.80 56.64
CA MET A 10 -6.57 26.44 56.70
C MET A 10 -7.28 26.08 55.39
N ILE A 11 -7.99 27.04 54.78
CA ILE A 11 -8.55 26.92 53.43
C ILE A 11 -7.43 26.81 52.38
N ALA A 12 -6.35 27.58 52.52
CA ALA A 12 -5.20 27.48 51.61
C ALA A 12 -4.52 26.10 51.68
N LEU A 13 -4.42 25.50 52.88
CA LEU A 13 -3.90 24.15 53.07
C LEU A 13 -4.80 23.09 52.40
N GLU A 14 -6.12 23.22 52.53
CA GLU A 14 -7.08 22.33 51.89
C GLU A 14 -7.00 22.41 50.35
N ILE A 15 -6.94 23.63 49.79
CA ILE A 15 -6.74 23.83 48.35
C ILE A 15 -5.39 23.26 47.89
N ALA A 16 -4.33 23.44 48.67
CA ALA A 16 -3.01 22.90 48.34
C ALA A 16 -3.00 21.37 48.33
N LEU A 17 -3.69 20.72 49.27
CA LEU A 17 -3.87 19.27 49.27
C LEU A 17 -4.66 18.81 48.03
N ILE A 18 -5.78 19.45 47.72
CA ILE A 18 -6.59 19.12 46.54
C ILE A 18 -5.75 19.31 45.25
N ALA A 19 -5.00 20.39 45.13
CA ALA A 19 -4.12 20.64 43.99
C ALA A 19 -3.02 19.59 43.86
N PHE A 20 -2.40 19.17 44.97
CA PHE A 20 -1.36 18.14 44.98
C PHE A 20 -1.89 16.77 44.49
N PHE A 21 -3.05 16.35 45.00
CA PHE A 21 -3.72 15.12 44.54
C PHE A 21 -4.17 15.24 43.09
N SER A 22 -4.75 16.38 42.70
CA SER A 22 -5.18 16.63 41.32
C SER A 22 -4.01 16.54 40.34
N PHE A 23 -2.85 17.10 40.68
CA PHE A 23 -1.64 17.02 39.87
C PHE A 23 -1.14 15.57 39.70
N HIS A 24 -1.13 14.79 40.79
CA HIS A 24 -0.76 13.38 40.74
C HIS A 24 -1.68 12.56 39.83
N VAL A 25 -2.99 12.77 39.93
CA VAL A 25 -4.00 12.07 39.12
C VAL A 25 -3.93 12.50 37.65
N ALA A 26 -3.76 13.79 37.37
CA ALA A 26 -3.65 14.32 36.01
C ALA A 26 -2.48 13.70 35.24
N LYS A 27 -1.32 13.55 35.91
CA LYS A 27 -0.15 12.92 35.30
C LYS A 27 -0.39 11.45 34.97
N GLN A 28 -1.02 10.69 35.87
CA GLN A 28 -1.36 9.29 35.63
C GLN A 28 -2.37 9.11 34.50
N PHE A 29 -3.33 10.04 34.37
CA PHE A 29 -4.33 9.99 33.31
C PHE A 29 -3.74 10.21 31.92
N LEU A 30 -2.75 11.10 31.80
CA LEU A 30 -2.01 11.33 30.55
C LEU A 30 -1.19 10.11 30.12
N GLU A 31 -0.46 9.49 31.06
CA GLU A 31 0.32 8.28 30.79
C GLU A 31 -0.59 7.12 30.34
N ARG A 32 -1.73 6.92 31.01
CA ARG A 32 -2.71 5.89 30.61
C ARG A 32 -3.19 6.07 29.18
N LYS A 33 -3.58 7.30 28.80
CA LYS A 33 -4.02 7.59 27.44
C LYS A 33 -2.92 7.35 26.40
N ARG A 34 -1.67 7.68 26.73
CA ARG A 34 -0.54 7.43 25.83
C ARG A 34 -0.33 5.94 25.58
N VAL A 35 -0.38 5.13 26.64
CA VAL A 35 -0.26 3.68 26.54
C VAL A 35 -1.42 3.07 25.74
N GLU A 36 -2.66 3.49 26.00
CA GLU A 36 -3.83 3.02 25.24
C GLU A 36 -3.72 3.36 23.75
N GLN A 37 -3.28 4.56 23.41
CA GLN A 37 -3.04 4.95 22.01
C GLN A 37 -1.94 4.14 21.35
N GLU A 38 -0.88 3.81 22.09
CA GLU A 38 0.23 3.00 21.59
C GLU A 38 -0.19 1.54 21.37
N VAL A 39 -1.01 0.98 22.26
CA VAL A 39 -1.63 -0.34 22.08
C VAL A 39 -2.51 -0.34 20.83
N ALA A 40 -3.42 0.64 20.70
CA ALA A 40 -4.30 0.72 19.53
C ALA A 40 -3.52 0.86 18.22
N ARG A 41 -2.42 1.61 18.21
CA ARG A 41 -1.53 1.71 17.03
C ARG A 41 -0.89 0.37 16.69
N MET A 42 -0.37 -0.35 17.70
CA MET A 42 0.23 -1.67 17.48
C MET A 42 -0.79 -2.68 16.96
N GLU A 43 -2.00 -2.69 17.50
CA GLU A 43 -3.08 -3.56 17.02
C GLU A 43 -3.43 -3.27 15.54
N GLN A 44 -3.52 -2.00 15.15
CA GLN A 44 -3.72 -1.62 13.75
C GLN A 44 -2.56 -2.03 12.84
N GLU A 45 -1.32 -1.96 13.33
CA GLU A 45 -0.15 -2.41 12.57
C GLU A 45 -0.17 -3.93 12.37
N ILE A 46 -0.58 -4.70 13.39
CA ILE A 46 -0.75 -6.16 13.29
C ILE A 46 -1.81 -6.49 12.24
N GLU A 47 -3.00 -5.91 12.33
CA GLU A 47 -4.08 -6.16 11.38
C GLU A 47 -3.66 -5.82 9.94
N LYS A 48 -2.93 -4.72 9.75
CA LYS A 48 -2.39 -4.34 8.45
C LYS A 48 -1.36 -5.34 7.92
N LEU A 49 -0.52 -5.89 8.80
CA LEU A 49 0.49 -6.89 8.43
C LEU A 49 -0.14 -8.24 8.10
N GLU A 50 -1.16 -8.66 8.85
CA GLU A 50 -1.92 -9.88 8.59
C GLU A 50 -2.61 -9.82 7.23
N ASN A 51 -3.36 -8.74 6.96
CA ASN A 51 -4.00 -8.55 5.65
C ASN A 51 -2.99 -8.59 4.49
N LYS A 52 -1.82 -7.96 4.66
CA LYS A 52 -0.76 -8.04 3.65
C LYS A 52 -0.24 -9.47 3.48
N ASN A 53 -0.08 -10.21 4.56
CA ASN A 53 0.39 -11.59 4.49
C ASN A 53 -0.60 -12.44 3.69
N ASP A 54 -1.90 -12.30 3.97
CA ASP A 54 -2.97 -13.00 3.27
C ASP A 54 -2.99 -12.64 1.77
N ASP A 55 -2.89 -11.35 1.44
CA ASP A 55 -2.82 -10.88 0.05
C ASP A 55 -1.61 -11.47 -0.69
N LEU A 56 -0.43 -11.45 -0.06
CA LEU A 56 0.79 -12.03 -0.63
C LEU A 56 0.66 -13.56 -0.77
N GLY A 57 0.02 -14.23 0.18
CA GLY A 57 -0.26 -15.65 0.14
C GLY A 57 -1.15 -16.02 -1.05
N ALA A 58 -2.25 -15.29 -1.24
CA ALA A 58 -3.15 -15.48 -2.38
C ALA A 58 -2.44 -15.23 -3.72
N LEU A 59 -1.59 -14.21 -3.79
CA LEU A 59 -0.82 -13.91 -5.00
C LEU A 59 0.20 -15.01 -5.31
N LEU A 60 0.85 -15.54 -4.28
CA LEU A 60 1.79 -16.66 -4.42
C LEU A 60 1.08 -17.94 -4.87
N GLU A 61 -0.11 -18.22 -4.33
CA GLU A 61 -0.93 -19.36 -4.76
C GLU A 61 -1.34 -19.20 -6.22
N TYR A 62 -1.81 -18.03 -6.62
CA TYR A 62 -2.14 -17.72 -8.01
C TYR A 62 -0.92 -17.88 -8.94
N ALA A 63 0.25 -17.37 -8.55
CA ALA A 63 1.46 -17.48 -9.35
C ALA A 63 1.93 -18.95 -9.53
N LYS A 64 1.55 -19.85 -8.61
CA LYS A 64 1.84 -21.29 -8.71
C LYS A 64 0.84 -22.05 -9.57
N THR A 65 -0.28 -21.44 -9.96
CA THR A 65 -1.29 -22.13 -10.78
C THR A 65 -0.77 -22.40 -12.18
N ASP A 66 -1.13 -23.56 -12.73
CA ASP A 66 -0.82 -23.92 -14.12
C ASP A 66 -1.35 -22.89 -15.12
N THR A 67 -2.45 -22.21 -14.79
CA THR A 67 -3.01 -21.11 -15.60
C THR A 67 -2.08 -19.91 -15.70
N PHE A 68 -1.40 -19.55 -14.60
CA PHE A 68 -0.42 -18.47 -14.62
C PHE A 68 0.82 -18.87 -15.41
N ILE A 69 1.31 -20.10 -15.19
CA ILE A 69 2.47 -20.67 -15.89
C ILE A 69 2.20 -20.77 -17.40
N GLU A 70 1.02 -21.26 -17.79
CA GLU A 70 0.64 -21.38 -19.21
C GLU A 70 0.53 -20.00 -19.87
N ARG A 71 -0.04 -19.00 -19.19
CA ARG A 71 -0.10 -17.63 -19.72
C ARG A 71 1.30 -17.05 -19.90
N GLU A 72 2.15 -17.16 -18.90
CA GLU A 72 3.53 -16.68 -18.98
C GLU A 72 4.35 -17.42 -20.05
N ALA A 73 4.12 -18.73 -20.23
CA ALA A 73 4.73 -19.49 -21.32
C ALA A 73 4.25 -19.03 -22.70
N ARG A 74 2.95 -18.77 -22.86
CA ARG A 74 2.38 -18.22 -24.11
C ARG A 74 2.98 -16.84 -24.42
N GLU A 75 3.06 -15.96 -23.42
CA GLU A 75 3.52 -14.57 -23.59
C GLU A 75 5.04 -14.45 -23.78
N LYS A 76 5.84 -15.14 -22.96
CA LYS A 76 7.31 -14.98 -22.98
C LYS A 76 8.02 -15.95 -23.91
N LEU A 77 7.45 -17.13 -24.14
CA LEU A 77 8.09 -18.20 -24.90
C LEU A 77 7.36 -18.51 -26.21
N ASN A 78 6.28 -17.77 -26.55
CA ASN A 78 5.41 -18.05 -27.70
C ASN A 78 4.97 -19.53 -27.77
N LEU A 79 4.86 -20.18 -26.61
CA LEU A 79 4.48 -21.59 -26.50
C LEU A 79 3.00 -21.74 -26.84
N VAL A 80 2.70 -22.63 -27.80
CA VAL A 80 1.35 -23.01 -28.25
C VAL A 80 1.12 -24.49 -27.96
N LYS A 81 -0.11 -24.87 -27.59
CA LYS A 81 -0.46 -26.28 -27.33
C LYS A 81 -0.42 -27.10 -28.63
N GLU A 82 -0.27 -28.43 -28.51
CA GLU A 82 -0.34 -29.31 -29.67
C GLU A 82 -1.70 -29.14 -30.39
N GLY A 83 -1.66 -28.60 -31.61
CA GLY A 83 -2.84 -28.28 -32.42
C GLY A 83 -3.15 -26.77 -32.60
N GLU A 84 -2.46 -25.87 -31.89
CA GLU A 84 -2.55 -24.42 -32.12
C GLU A 84 -1.47 -23.94 -33.12
N SER A 85 -1.81 -23.00 -34.01
CA SER A 85 -0.87 -22.39 -34.97
C SER A 85 -0.47 -20.98 -34.52
N LEU A 86 0.83 -20.77 -34.29
CA LEU A 86 1.39 -19.46 -33.94
C LEU A 86 1.46 -18.58 -35.19
N VAL A 87 0.68 -17.50 -35.23
CA VAL A 87 0.73 -16.50 -36.31
C VAL A 87 1.53 -15.29 -35.82
N LEU A 88 2.81 -15.24 -36.22
CA LEU A 88 3.65 -14.06 -36.01
C LEU A 88 3.37 -13.06 -37.14
N ILE A 89 2.76 -11.93 -36.81
CA ILE A 89 2.57 -10.83 -37.75
C ILE A 89 3.84 -9.98 -37.66
N PRO A 90 4.74 -9.99 -38.66
CA PRO A 90 5.85 -9.05 -38.66
C PRO A 90 5.26 -7.65 -38.68
N GLU A 91 5.70 -6.81 -37.75
CA GLU A 91 5.53 -5.37 -37.85
C GLU A 91 6.32 -4.97 -39.10
N VAL A 92 5.62 -4.85 -40.22
CA VAL A 92 6.20 -4.28 -41.42
C VAL A 92 6.40 -2.82 -41.06
N ASP A 93 7.63 -2.46 -40.73
CA ASP A 93 8.07 -1.07 -40.66
C ASP A 93 7.61 -0.41 -41.95
N ALA A 94 6.51 0.33 -41.87
CA ALA A 94 5.81 0.94 -42.99
C ALA A 94 6.57 2.14 -43.57
N ASP A 95 7.87 2.25 -43.28
CA ASP A 95 8.73 3.35 -43.67
C ASP A 95 9.74 2.95 -44.76
N ALA A 96 9.92 1.66 -45.08
CA ALA A 96 10.91 1.22 -46.07
C ALA A 96 10.37 1.06 -47.50
N SER A 97 9.05 1.17 -47.74
CA SER A 97 8.44 0.81 -49.03
C SER A 97 8.15 1.97 -49.99
N LEU A 98 8.41 3.23 -49.62
CA LEU A 98 8.05 4.39 -50.46
C LEU A 98 9.21 5.03 -51.23
N SER A 99 10.44 4.51 -51.16
CA SER A 99 11.61 5.18 -51.77
C SER A 99 12.16 4.55 -53.06
N SER A 100 11.58 3.49 -53.62
CA SER A 100 12.16 2.83 -54.79
C SER A 100 11.15 2.25 -55.78
N ALA A 101 10.21 3.09 -56.26
CA ALA A 101 9.46 2.75 -57.48
C ALA A 101 8.77 3.96 -58.14
N ASP A 102 9.54 4.86 -58.77
CA ASP A 102 9.06 5.60 -59.95
C ASP A 102 10.26 5.90 -60.87
N LYS A 103 10.67 4.89 -61.66
CA LYS A 103 10.46 4.77 -63.12
C LYS A 103 11.47 5.57 -63.97
N ASP A 104 12.65 4.98 -64.12
CA ASP A 104 13.29 4.92 -65.43
C ASP A 104 12.47 3.95 -66.31
N GLN A 105 11.69 4.49 -67.24
CA GLN A 105 11.34 3.94 -68.59
C GLN A 105 10.03 4.57 -69.08
N ASP A 106 10.13 5.57 -69.96
CA ASP A 106 9.57 5.46 -71.31
C ASP A 106 10.17 6.54 -72.22
N ASN A 107 11.04 6.12 -73.14
CA ASN A 107 11.44 6.89 -74.31
C ASN A 107 11.08 6.04 -75.52
N PRO A 108 10.17 6.51 -76.37
CA PRO A 108 10.36 6.32 -77.80
C PRO A 108 10.07 7.60 -78.60
N ARG A 109 11.11 7.98 -79.36
CA ARG A 109 11.09 8.64 -80.67
C ARG A 109 9.72 8.76 -81.38
N SER A 110 9.34 9.99 -81.72
CA SER A 110 9.08 10.46 -83.10
C SER A 110 8.98 11.98 -83.14
#